data_AF-A0A378YVW1-F1
#
_entry.id   AF-A0A378YVW1-F1
#
_cell.length_a   1.000
_cell.length_b   1.000
_cell.length_c   1.000
_cell.angle_alpha   90.00
_cell.angle_beta   90.00
_cell.angle_gamma   90.00
#
_symmetry.space_group_name_H-M   'P 1'
#
loop_
_entity.id
_entity.type
_entity.pdbx_description
1 polymer ?
#
loop_
_entity_poly.entity_id
_entity_poly.type
_entity_poly.pdbx_seq_one_letter_code
_entity_poly.pdbx_strand_id
1 'polypeptide(L)' 'MELLDGECRITLAGASEAVTYRGGQSFDVPANSSFQIEVLSPVHYVCHYG' A
#
# COMPACT_ATOMS: atom_id res chain seq x y z
N MET A 1 2.10 2.17 -6.13
CA MET A 1 1.49 2.94 -5.02
C MET A 1 2.61 3.58 -4.22
N GLU A 2 2.56 4.89 -3.98
CA GLU A 2 3.57 5.62 -3.21
C GLU A 2 2.91 6.34 -2.03
N LEU A 3 3.39 6.15 -0.81
CA LEU A 3 2.94 6.89 0.37
C LEU A 3 3.77 8.16 0.52
N LEU A 4 3.11 9.31 0.57
CA LEU A 4 3.75 10.60 0.85
C LEU A 4 3.83 10.87 2.35
N ASP A 5 2.78 10.51 3.09
CA ASP A 5 2.71 10.64 4.55
C ASP A 5 1.72 9.62 5.15
N GLY A 6 1.82 9.40 6.46
CA GLY A 6 0.99 8.48 7.22
C GLY A 6 1.57 7.06 7.33
N GLU A 7 0.73 6.14 7.79
CA GLU A 7 1.09 4.75 8.04
C GLU A 7 -0.08 3.82 7.73
N CYS A 8 0.20 2.75 6.97
CA CYS A 8 -0.77 1.69 6.71
C CYS A 8 -0.11 0.31 6.65
N ARG A 9 -0.94 -0.73 6.70
CA ARG A 9 -0.55 -2.10 6.38
C ARG A 9 -1.21 -2.54 5.10
N ILE A 10 -0.42 -3.19 4.24
CA ILE A 10 -0.86 -3.71 2.95
C ILE A 10 -0.71 -5.22 2.94
N THR A 11 -1.79 -5.91 2.58
CA THR A 11 -1.75 -7.34 2.25
C THR A 11 -2.09 -7.49 0.78
N LEU A 12 -1.13 -7.96 -0.02
CA LEU A 12 -1.33 -8.24 -1.44
C LEU A 12 -2.09 -9.55 -1.63
N ALA A 13 -2.83 -9.69 -2.72
CA ALA A 13 -3.47 -10.95 -3.06
C ALA A 13 -2.46 -12.11 -3.10
N GLY A 14 -2.76 -13.18 -2.36
CA GLY A 14 -1.88 -14.35 -2.21
C GLY A 14 -0.83 -14.24 -1.10
N ALA A 15 -0.65 -13.07 -0.47
CA ALA A 15 0.18 -12.93 0.72
C ALA A 15 -0.61 -13.31 1.99
N SER A 16 0.04 -14.00 2.93
CA SER A 16 -0.51 -14.30 4.25
C SER A 16 -0.21 -13.22 5.28
N GLU A 17 0.83 -12.42 5.04
CA GLU A 17 1.32 -11.41 5.97
C GLU A 17 1.11 -10.00 5.42
N ALA A 18 0.77 -9.09 6.33
CA ALA A 18 0.64 -7.68 6.04
C ALA A 18 1.99 -6.97 6.20
N VAL A 19 2.33 -6.09 5.27
CA VAL A 19 3.57 -5.29 5.30
C VAL A 19 3.22 -3.85 5.66
N THR A 20 3.96 -3.28 6.61
CA THR A 20 3.76 -1.87 7.03
C THR A 20 4.50 -0.93 6.09
N TYR A 21 3.81 0.10 5.61
CA TYR A 21 4.35 1.18 4.80
C TYR A 21 4.13 2.53 5.48
N ARG A 22 5.10 3.42 5.31
CA ARG A 22 5.14 4.79 5.84
C ARG A 22 5.45 5.78 4.71
N GLY A 23 5.30 7.08 5.00
CA GLY A 23 5.71 8.15 4.09
C GLY A 23 7.12 7.95 3.51
N GLY A 24 7.26 8.16 2.21
CA GLY A 24 8.47 7.92 1.42
C GLY A 24 8.64 6.50 0.89
N GLN A 25 7.72 5.57 1.19
CA GLN A 25 7.79 4.18 0.72
C GLN A 25 6.75 3.89 -0.36
N SER A 26 7.07 2.91 -1.21
CA SER A 26 6.23 2.49 -2.32
C SER A 26 6.07 0.97 -2.38
N PHE A 27 4.98 0.53 -2.97
CA PHE A 27 4.72 -0.88 -3.31
C PHE A 27 3.97 -1.00 -4.62
N ASP A 28 4.15 -2.14 -5.29
CA ASP A 28 3.49 -2.45 -6.54
C ASP A 28 2.25 -3.32 -6.34
N VAL A 29 1.25 -3.08 -7.20
CA VAL A 29 0.03 -3.90 -7.27
C VAL A 29 -0.01 -4.50 -8.68
N PRO A 30 0.14 -5.83 -8.81
CA PRO A 30 0.13 -6.48 -10.12
C PRO A 30 -1.19 -6.27 -10.88
N ALA A 31 -1.13 -6.28 -12.21
CA ALA A 31 -2.32 -6.24 -13.06
C ALA A 31 -3.27 -7.41 -12.75
N ASN A 32 -4.58 -7.18 -12.85
CA ASN A 32 -5.62 -8.15 -12.51
C ASN A 32 -5.51 -8.74 -11.09
N SER A 33 -4.99 -7.95 -10.15
CA SER A 33 -4.83 -8.32 -8.75
C SER A 33 -5.59 -7.36 -7.83
N SER A 34 -5.43 -7.54 -6.53
CA SER A 34 -6.01 -6.70 -5.50
C SER A 34 -5.09 -6.63 -4.27
N PHE A 35 -5.40 -5.68 -3.40
CA PHE A 35 -4.75 -5.55 -2.10
C PHE A 35 -5.77 -5.09 -1.07
N GLN A 36 -5.51 -5.44 0.19
CA GLN A 36 -6.21 -4.86 1.34
C GLN A 36 -5.32 -3.79 1.95
N ILE A 37 -5.92 -2.66 2.32
CA ILE A 37 -5.26 -1.57 3.04
C ILE A 37 -5.91 -1.37 4.41
N GLU A 38 -5.11 -1.50 5.47
CA GLU A 38 -5.48 -1.15 6.84
C GLU A 38 -4.80 0.18 7.20
N VAL A 39 -5.59 1.24 7.36
CA VAL A 39 -5.11 2.61 7.62
C VAL A 39 -4.90 2.78 9.13
N LEU A 40 -3.65 3.00 9.56
CA LEU A 40 -3.30 3.15 10.98
C LEU A 40 -3.23 4.63 11.43
N SER A 41 -2.94 5.53 10.49
CA SER A 41 -3.03 6.98 10.62
C SER A 41 -3.48 7.58 9.28
N PRO A 42 -3.92 8.86 9.18
CA PRO A 42 -4.31 9.44 7.89
C PRO A 42 -3.22 9.25 6.83
N VAL A 43 -3.57 8.60 5.71
CA VAL A 43 -2.63 8.28 4.63
C VAL A 43 -2.81 9.25 3.48
N HIS A 44 -1.70 9.84 3.04
CA HIS A 44 -1.61 10.59 1.80
C HIS A 44 -0.77 9.77 0.82
N TYR A 45 -1.34 9.43 -0.34
CA TYR A 45 -0.67 8.57 -1.32
C TYR A 45 -0.91 9.02 -2.76
N VAL A 46 -0.01 8.60 -3.65
CA VAL A 46 -0.14 8.74 -5.10
C VAL A 46 -0.29 7.35 -5.72
N CYS A 47 -1.28 7.20 -6.60
CA CYS A 47 -1.45 6.03 -7.45
C CYS A 47 -0.79 6.31 -8.80
N HIS A 48 0.22 5.53 -9.14
CA HIS A 48 0.89 5.58 -10.43
C HIS A 48 0.30 4.49 -11.34
N TYR A 49 -0.24 4.89 -12.49
CA TYR A 49 -0.71 3.97 -13.53
C TYR A 49 0.38 3.79 -14.59
N GLY A 50 0.63 2.55 -15.00
CA GLY A 50 1.61 2.16 -16.01
C GLY A 50 1.46 0.71 -16.43
#